data_AF-A0A7Y4ZTX9-F1
#
_entry.id   AF-A0A7Y4ZTX9-F1
#
_cell.length_a   1.000
_cell.length_b   1.000
_cell.length_c   1.000
_cell.angle_alpha   90.00
_cell.angle_beta   90.00
_cell.angle_gamma   90.00
#
_symmetry.space_group_name_H-M   'P 1'
#
loop_
_entity.id
_entity.type
_entity.pdbx_description
1 polymer ?
#
loop_
_entity_poly.entity_id
_entity_poly.type
_entity_poly.pdbx_seq_one_letter_code
_entity_poly.pdbx_strand_id
1 'polypeptide(L)'
;MSTEAPRSHLWTALPLAAAGLAGYLGYRIWGAHPADISLAVAAISALGFGAAIATGLLGRRDAVGLRMAVILSLLAGETTVVGMRAVGFWPFQWDGFGDSRYAAFIALVGAVTTIGVARSALWARWVAMAFAVAAVGCGALNGMWSFSGRDEWAWMPIVSVLSGASLWLGLAHPAIRERFGRGAKEGLWSSTDSLVRIVRVAAIGNILAVPMLLVYGASQPLTPETQLTAFLLAPLLAVGSALVILRKVAGVLMLGVGGLLLGAQTFATLHVCTAAEVNVAGYYAAFWVPAGLLGVAAAVATLWRARTRTLAA
;
A
#
# COMPACT_ATOMS: atom_id res chain seq x y z
N MET A 1 44.94 15.15 -2.40
CA MET A 1 43.68 15.72 -1.90
C MET A 1 42.74 15.87 -3.09
N SER A 2 41.82 14.93 -3.30
CA SER A 2 40.82 15.05 -4.37
C SER A 2 39.69 15.93 -3.87
N THR A 3 39.57 17.12 -4.45
CA THR A 3 38.42 18.01 -4.26
C THR A 3 37.20 17.37 -4.93
N GLU A 4 36.48 16.52 -4.18
CA GLU A 4 35.13 16.12 -4.59
C GLU A 4 34.26 17.38 -4.61
N ALA A 5 33.97 17.85 -5.83
CA ALA A 5 33.03 18.92 -6.04
C ALA A 5 31.70 18.56 -5.35
N PRO A 6 31.06 19.48 -4.62
CA PRO A 6 29.79 19.22 -3.96
C PRO A 6 28.76 18.84 -5.02
N ARG A 7 28.51 17.53 -5.18
CA ARG A 7 27.50 17.01 -6.10
C ARG A 7 26.15 17.51 -5.59
N SER A 8 25.69 18.50 -6.30
CA SER A 8 24.69 19.50 -5.96
C SER A 8 23.34 18.91 -5.56
N HIS A 9 22.72 19.55 -4.56
CA HIS A 9 21.30 19.43 -4.20
C HIS A 9 20.32 19.56 -5.38
N LEU A 10 20.80 20.03 -6.55
CA LEU A 10 20.07 20.15 -7.81
C LEU A 10 19.55 18.80 -8.32
N TRP A 11 20.29 17.70 -8.17
CA TRP A 11 19.84 16.38 -8.65
C TRP A 11 18.69 15.79 -7.83
N THR A 12 18.53 16.22 -6.57
CA THR A 12 17.35 15.89 -5.75
C THR A 12 16.20 16.88 -5.93
N ALA A 13 16.50 18.14 -6.25
CA ALA A 13 15.48 19.18 -6.44
C ALA A 13 14.76 19.04 -7.79
N LEU A 14 15.47 18.69 -8.87
CA LEU A 14 14.90 18.58 -10.22
C LEU A 14 13.74 17.58 -10.34
N PRO A 15 13.84 16.35 -9.78
CA PRO A 15 12.74 15.40 -9.89
C PRO A 15 11.55 15.74 -8.98
N LEU A 16 11.81 16.35 -7.81
CA LEU A 16 10.77 16.88 -6.93
C LEU A 16 10.06 18.10 -7.56
N ALA A 17 10.82 18.98 -8.21
CA ALA A 17 10.29 20.11 -8.97
C ALA A 17 9.55 19.63 -10.22
N ALA A 18 10.00 18.59 -10.91
CA ALA A 18 9.30 18.00 -12.04
C ALA A 18 8.01 17.29 -11.60
N ALA A 19 8.02 16.58 -10.47
CA ALA A 19 6.81 15.96 -9.90
C ALA A 19 5.81 17.03 -9.41
N GLY A 20 6.31 18.07 -8.72
CA GLY A 20 5.50 19.21 -8.28
C GLY A 20 4.95 20.04 -9.45
N LEU A 21 5.74 20.23 -10.51
CA LEU A 21 5.33 20.91 -11.74
C LEU A 21 4.34 20.05 -12.54
N ALA A 22 4.53 18.74 -12.63
CA ALA A 22 3.57 17.84 -13.25
C ALA A 22 2.24 17.82 -12.49
N GLY A 23 2.28 17.79 -11.15
CA GLY A 23 1.09 17.94 -10.30
C GLY A 23 0.42 19.30 -10.43
N TYR A 24 1.20 20.40 -10.47
CA TYR A 24 0.69 21.76 -10.61
C TYR A 24 0.13 22.06 -12.01
N LEU A 25 0.81 21.64 -13.08
CA LEU A 25 0.32 21.75 -14.46
C LEU A 25 -0.89 20.83 -14.67
N GLY A 26 -0.86 19.62 -14.09
CA GLY A 26 -2.01 18.74 -14.01
C GLY A 26 -3.19 19.39 -13.31
N TYR A 27 -2.98 20.17 -12.25
CA TYR A 27 -4.04 20.94 -11.57
C TYR A 27 -4.51 22.17 -12.37
N ARG A 28 -3.60 22.96 -12.95
CA ARG A 28 -3.88 24.25 -13.62
C ARG A 28 -4.46 24.12 -15.02
N ILE A 29 -4.00 23.14 -15.81
CA ILE A 29 -4.58 22.85 -17.13
C ILE A 29 -6.01 22.29 -16.96
N TRP A 30 -6.31 21.72 -15.79
CA TRP A 30 -7.55 20.98 -15.52
C TRP A 30 -8.62 21.70 -14.72
N GLY A 31 -8.27 22.71 -13.93
CA GLY A 31 -9.28 23.61 -13.34
C GLY A 31 -10.19 24.29 -14.37
N ALA A 32 -9.89 24.16 -15.67
CA ALA A 32 -10.66 24.68 -16.78
C ALA A 32 -11.58 23.65 -17.50
N HIS A 33 -11.41 22.32 -17.30
CA HIS A 33 -12.21 21.30 -17.99
C HIS A 33 -12.55 20.09 -17.08
N PRO A 34 -13.75 20.06 -16.48
CA PRO A 34 -14.18 19.01 -15.55
C PRO A 34 -14.38 17.61 -16.15
N ALA A 35 -14.32 17.45 -17.48
CA ALA A 35 -14.90 16.29 -18.16
C ALA A 35 -13.95 15.10 -18.42
N ASP A 36 -12.64 15.19 -18.15
CA ASP A 36 -11.71 14.28 -18.84
C ASP A 36 -10.56 13.70 -17.96
N ILE A 37 -10.70 13.75 -16.63
CA ILE A 37 -9.61 13.50 -15.65
C ILE A 37 -8.99 12.09 -15.76
N SER A 38 -9.73 11.17 -16.38
CA SER A 38 -9.25 9.90 -16.93
C SER A 38 -7.94 10.00 -17.71
N LEU A 39 -7.78 11.01 -18.58
CA LEU A 39 -6.59 11.20 -19.41
C LEU A 39 -5.37 11.62 -18.57
N ALA A 40 -5.57 12.41 -17.51
CA ALA A 40 -4.49 12.85 -16.62
C ALA A 40 -3.98 11.71 -15.73
N VAL A 41 -4.88 10.89 -15.20
CA VAL A 41 -4.49 9.67 -14.46
C VAL A 41 -3.79 8.69 -15.39
N ALA A 42 -4.32 8.48 -16.60
CA ALA A 42 -3.65 7.69 -17.62
C ALA A 42 -2.26 8.26 -17.97
N ALA A 43 -2.11 9.57 -18.09
CA ALA A 43 -0.82 10.22 -18.39
C ALA A 43 0.18 10.12 -17.23
N ILE A 44 -0.22 10.34 -15.98
CA ILE A 44 0.64 10.20 -14.79
C ILE A 44 1.10 8.75 -14.67
N SER A 45 0.21 7.80 -14.85
CA SER A 45 0.53 6.38 -14.80
C SER A 45 1.36 5.93 -15.99
N ALA A 46 1.11 6.43 -17.20
CA ALA A 46 1.94 6.16 -18.38
C ALA A 46 3.35 6.75 -18.24
N LEU A 47 3.49 7.96 -17.68
CA LEU A 47 4.77 8.58 -17.36
C LEU A 47 5.51 7.81 -16.27
N GLY A 48 4.81 7.39 -15.21
CA GLY A 48 5.37 6.55 -14.16
C GLY A 48 5.84 5.19 -14.67
N PHE A 49 5.06 4.56 -15.56
CA PHE A 49 5.39 3.29 -16.21
C PHE A 49 6.56 3.43 -17.18
N GLY A 50 6.52 4.44 -18.06
CA GLY A 50 7.60 4.75 -18.99
C GLY A 50 8.92 5.05 -18.27
N ALA A 51 8.86 5.75 -17.15
CA ALA A 51 10.04 6.03 -16.33
C ALA A 51 10.52 4.80 -15.54
N ALA A 52 9.62 3.89 -15.12
CA ALA A 52 9.99 2.60 -14.53
C ALA A 52 10.71 1.68 -15.55
N ILE A 53 10.22 1.63 -16.80
CA ILE A 53 10.89 0.92 -17.90
C ILE A 53 12.24 1.56 -18.21
N ALA A 54 12.28 2.88 -18.41
CA ALA A 54 13.51 3.61 -18.73
C ALA A 54 14.58 3.45 -17.63
N THR A 55 14.18 3.48 -16.36
CA THR A 55 15.12 3.22 -15.25
C THR A 55 15.62 1.77 -15.21
N GLY A 56 14.83 0.81 -15.67
CA GLY A 56 15.25 -0.58 -15.89
C GLY A 56 16.35 -0.73 -16.94
N LEU A 57 16.33 0.14 -17.96
CA LEU A 57 17.29 0.15 -19.06
C LEU A 57 18.57 0.95 -18.75
N LEU A 58 18.54 1.87 -17.79
CA LEU A 58 19.70 2.69 -17.38
C LEU A 58 20.60 1.96 -16.38
N GLY A 59 21.92 2.16 -16.51
CA GLY A 59 22.97 1.50 -15.71
C GLY A 59 22.88 1.71 -14.18
N ARG A 60 23.57 0.83 -13.42
CA ARG A 60 23.33 0.55 -12.00
C ARG A 60 23.46 1.71 -10.98
N ARG A 61 24.29 2.73 -11.22
CA ARG A 61 24.63 3.75 -10.20
C ARG A 61 23.92 5.09 -10.38
N ASP A 62 23.76 5.55 -11.62
CA ASP A 62 23.13 6.86 -11.89
C ASP A 62 21.59 6.80 -11.86
N ALA A 63 21.01 5.60 -11.88
CA ALA A 63 19.57 5.40 -11.89
C ALA A 63 18.89 5.48 -10.51
N VAL A 64 19.60 5.53 -9.38
CA VAL A 64 18.97 5.51 -8.04
C VAL A 64 18.13 6.78 -7.78
N GLY A 65 18.65 7.95 -8.15
CA GLY A 65 17.92 9.21 -8.02
C GLY A 65 16.66 9.24 -8.88
N LEU A 66 16.79 8.82 -10.14
CA LEU A 66 15.67 8.72 -11.07
C LEU A 66 14.62 7.70 -10.61
N ARG A 67 15.03 6.51 -10.15
CA ARG A 67 14.12 5.50 -9.57
C ARG A 67 13.35 6.02 -8.36
N MET A 68 14.03 6.73 -7.45
CA MET A 68 13.37 7.37 -6.32
C MET A 68 12.37 8.43 -6.77
N ALA A 69 12.69 9.21 -7.80
CA ALA A 69 11.76 10.17 -8.36
C ALA A 69 10.50 9.49 -8.91
N VAL A 70 10.65 8.42 -9.68
CA VAL A 70 9.52 7.64 -10.20
C VAL A 70 8.65 7.09 -9.09
N ILE A 71 9.26 6.48 -8.07
CA ILE A 71 8.56 5.96 -6.89
C ILE A 71 7.76 7.07 -6.19
N LEU A 72 8.37 8.23 -5.98
CA LEU A 72 7.72 9.36 -5.32
C LEU A 72 6.59 9.95 -6.17
N SER A 73 6.78 10.06 -7.48
CA SER A 73 5.75 10.53 -8.40
C SER A 73 4.54 9.60 -8.44
N LEU A 74 4.76 8.27 -8.47
CA LEU A 74 3.70 7.28 -8.42
C LEU A 74 2.92 7.38 -7.09
N LEU A 75 3.61 7.41 -5.95
CA LEU A 75 2.97 7.54 -4.64
C LEU A 75 2.21 8.87 -4.48
N ALA A 76 2.79 9.98 -4.93
CA ALA A 76 2.15 11.28 -4.88
C ALA A 76 0.94 11.37 -5.82
N GLY A 77 1.02 10.76 -7.01
CA GLY A 77 -0.08 10.64 -7.96
C GLY A 77 -1.26 9.90 -7.34
N GLU A 78 -1.04 8.69 -6.84
CA GLU A 78 -2.06 7.90 -6.14
C GLU A 78 -2.67 8.65 -4.96
N THR A 79 -1.82 9.27 -4.12
CA THR A 79 -2.27 10.08 -2.98
C THR A 79 -3.17 11.24 -3.42
N THR A 80 -2.82 11.90 -4.53
CA THR A 80 -3.58 13.04 -5.07
C THR A 80 -4.92 12.60 -5.64
N VAL A 81 -4.94 11.50 -6.41
CA VAL A 81 -6.17 10.95 -6.99
C VAL A 81 -7.16 10.57 -5.89
N VAL A 82 -6.69 9.91 -4.83
CA VAL A 82 -7.54 9.56 -3.68
C VAL A 82 -7.92 10.82 -2.89
N GLY A 83 -7.00 11.77 -2.71
CA GLY A 83 -7.25 13.03 -2.01
C GLY A 83 -8.27 13.95 -2.68
N MET A 84 -8.40 13.88 -4.01
CA MET A 84 -9.43 14.60 -4.76
C MET A 84 -10.85 14.22 -4.26
N ARG A 85 -11.09 12.93 -3.99
CA ARG A 85 -12.38 12.47 -3.44
C ARG A 85 -12.69 13.10 -2.09
N ALA A 86 -11.67 13.26 -1.24
CA ALA A 86 -11.81 13.85 0.09
C ALA A 86 -12.31 15.30 0.05
N VAL A 87 -12.03 16.02 -1.04
CA VAL A 87 -12.47 17.41 -1.25
C VAL A 87 -13.72 17.52 -2.12
N GLY A 88 -14.45 16.41 -2.31
CA GLY A 88 -15.71 16.36 -3.06
C GLY A 88 -15.57 16.28 -4.58
N PHE A 89 -14.35 16.02 -5.07
CA PHE A 89 -14.09 15.89 -6.50
C PHE A 89 -13.79 14.43 -6.85
N TRP A 90 -14.68 13.77 -7.59
CA TRP A 90 -14.45 12.41 -8.08
C TRP A 90 -14.60 12.33 -9.60
N PRO A 91 -13.51 12.03 -10.33
CA PRO A 91 -13.51 12.08 -11.78
C PRO A 91 -14.07 10.85 -12.47
N PHE A 92 -14.27 9.76 -11.73
CA PHE A 92 -14.58 8.46 -12.29
C PHE A 92 -16.05 8.14 -12.07
N GLN A 93 -16.69 7.54 -13.08
CA GLN A 93 -18.05 7.01 -12.93
C GLN A 93 -18.09 5.87 -11.90
N TRP A 94 -17.04 5.04 -11.90
CA TRP A 94 -16.84 4.04 -10.87
C TRP A 94 -16.34 4.68 -9.57
N ASP A 95 -17.15 4.58 -8.52
CA ASP A 95 -16.84 5.11 -7.20
C ASP A 95 -16.38 4.00 -6.24
N GLY A 96 -15.10 3.64 -6.35
CA GLY A 96 -14.43 2.76 -5.40
C GLY A 96 -14.22 3.38 -4.01
N PHE A 97 -14.48 4.68 -3.84
CA PHE A 97 -14.29 5.46 -2.62
C PHE A 97 -15.57 6.24 -2.27
N GLY A 98 -16.69 5.51 -2.19
CA GLY A 98 -18.02 6.09 -1.92
C GLY A 98 -18.04 7.07 -0.74
N ASP A 99 -17.23 6.79 0.30
CA ASP A 99 -17.05 7.66 1.45
C ASP A 99 -15.80 8.57 1.34
N SER A 100 -16.03 9.88 1.34
CA SER A 100 -14.99 10.92 1.34
C SER A 100 -14.06 10.87 2.55
N ARG A 101 -14.52 10.41 3.72
CA ARG A 101 -13.72 10.28 4.95
C ARG A 101 -12.72 9.15 4.83
N TYR A 102 -13.14 8.04 4.23
CA TYR A 102 -12.24 6.93 3.93
C TYR A 102 -11.17 7.35 2.92
N ALA A 103 -11.57 8.06 1.86
CA ALA A 103 -10.62 8.62 0.91
C ALA A 103 -9.62 9.59 1.58
N ALA A 104 -10.09 10.48 2.46
CA ALA A 104 -9.24 11.38 3.23
C ALA A 104 -8.20 10.62 4.08
N PHE A 105 -8.63 9.54 4.74
CA PHE A 105 -7.74 8.69 5.52
C PHE A 105 -6.67 8.04 4.64
N ILE A 106 -7.04 7.45 3.50
CA ILE A 106 -6.08 6.82 2.59
C ILE A 106 -5.11 7.85 2.00
N ALA A 107 -5.60 9.02 1.62
CA ALA A 107 -4.77 10.12 1.14
C ALA A 107 -3.76 10.57 2.21
N LEU A 108 -4.18 10.66 3.48
CA LEU A 108 -3.26 10.98 4.58
C LEU A 108 -2.18 9.91 4.75
N VAL A 109 -2.55 8.62 4.72
CA VAL A 109 -1.58 7.52 4.82
C VAL A 109 -0.63 7.54 3.61
N GLY A 110 -1.13 7.80 2.40
CA GLY A 110 -0.35 7.96 1.19
C GLY A 110 0.65 9.12 1.28
N ALA A 111 0.22 10.27 1.79
CA ALA A 111 1.07 11.44 1.99
C ALA A 111 2.20 11.16 3.00
N VAL A 112 1.86 10.61 4.17
CA VAL A 112 2.82 10.22 5.21
C VAL A 112 3.83 9.19 4.68
N THR A 113 3.36 8.21 3.91
CA THR A 113 4.21 7.20 3.27
C THR A 113 5.15 7.84 2.24
N THR A 114 4.64 8.74 1.40
CA THR A 114 5.43 9.48 0.40
C THR A 114 6.55 10.28 1.06
N ILE A 115 6.23 11.04 2.11
CA ILE A 115 7.22 11.80 2.90
C ILE A 115 8.25 10.85 3.51
N GLY A 116 7.82 9.73 4.09
CA GLY A 116 8.71 8.74 4.67
C GLY A 116 9.66 8.12 3.63
N VAL A 117 9.16 7.81 2.44
CA VAL A 117 9.95 7.30 1.30
C VAL A 117 10.97 8.34 0.83
N ALA A 118 10.58 9.62 0.74
CA ALA A 118 11.48 10.71 0.36
C ALA A 118 12.62 10.85 1.38
N ARG A 119 12.30 10.69 2.67
CA ARG A 119 13.26 10.68 3.78
C ARG A 119 14.04 9.36 3.92
N SER A 120 13.85 8.42 2.98
CA SER A 120 14.49 7.10 2.98
C SER A 120 14.22 6.30 4.27
N ALA A 121 13.06 6.48 4.89
CA ALA A 121 12.65 5.76 6.08
C ALA A 121 12.28 4.31 5.75
N LEU A 122 12.90 3.35 6.42
CA LEU A 122 12.77 1.93 6.08
C LEU A 122 11.35 1.39 6.29
N TRP A 123 10.60 1.87 7.30
CA TRP A 123 9.19 1.51 7.49
C TRP A 123 8.33 1.99 6.31
N ALA A 124 8.59 3.19 5.80
CA ALA A 124 7.81 3.80 4.72
C ALA A 124 8.00 3.04 3.40
N ARG A 125 9.21 2.51 3.15
CA ARG A 125 9.46 1.58 2.04
C ARG A 125 8.57 0.35 2.12
N TRP A 126 8.47 -0.28 3.29
CA TRP A 126 7.63 -1.47 3.46
C TRP A 126 6.15 -1.15 3.30
N VAL A 127 5.67 -0.04 3.86
CA VAL A 127 4.28 0.42 3.68
C VAL A 127 4.00 0.73 2.20
N ALA A 128 4.91 1.43 1.50
CA ALA A 128 4.76 1.72 0.07
C ALA A 128 4.76 0.43 -0.78
N MET A 129 5.61 -0.55 -0.47
CA MET A 129 5.58 -1.87 -1.13
C MET A 129 4.26 -2.59 -0.86
N ALA A 130 3.70 -2.44 0.33
CA ALA A 130 2.41 -2.98 0.68
C ALA A 130 1.29 -2.34 -0.17
N PHE A 131 1.25 -1.00 -0.24
CA PHE A 131 0.32 -0.27 -1.12
C PHE A 131 0.46 -0.70 -2.57
N ALA A 132 1.69 -0.92 -3.03
CA ALA A 132 1.97 -1.39 -4.38
C ALA A 132 1.33 -2.77 -4.66
N VAL A 133 1.46 -3.71 -3.72
CA VAL A 133 0.80 -5.03 -3.81
C VAL A 133 -0.72 -4.88 -3.76
N ALA A 134 -1.24 -4.04 -2.87
CA ALA A 134 -2.67 -3.78 -2.77
C ALA A 134 -3.21 -3.19 -4.08
N ALA A 135 -2.54 -2.21 -4.68
CA ALA A 135 -2.91 -1.63 -5.97
C ALA A 135 -2.92 -2.67 -7.10
N VAL A 136 -1.95 -3.60 -7.12
CA VAL A 136 -1.95 -4.74 -8.06
C VAL A 136 -3.15 -5.64 -7.82
N GLY A 137 -3.40 -6.04 -6.57
CA GLY A 137 -4.52 -6.91 -6.20
C GLY A 137 -5.88 -6.28 -6.53
N CYS A 138 -6.11 -5.05 -6.07
CA CYS A 138 -7.31 -4.28 -6.35
C CYS A 138 -7.51 -4.12 -7.86
N GLY A 139 -6.45 -3.71 -8.58
CA GLY A 139 -6.49 -3.55 -10.03
C GLY A 139 -6.83 -4.85 -10.76
N ALA A 140 -6.21 -5.97 -10.39
CA ALA A 140 -6.48 -7.27 -11.02
C ALA A 140 -7.92 -7.74 -10.75
N LEU A 141 -8.38 -7.65 -9.49
CA LEU A 141 -9.74 -8.04 -9.09
C LEU A 141 -10.79 -7.18 -9.79
N ASN A 142 -10.62 -5.85 -9.77
CA ASN A 142 -11.53 -4.93 -10.46
C ASN A 142 -11.48 -5.11 -11.97
N GLY A 143 -10.32 -5.46 -12.54
CA GLY A 143 -10.15 -5.75 -13.96
C GLY A 143 -11.01 -6.93 -14.40
N MET A 144 -10.90 -8.06 -13.70
CA MET A 144 -11.69 -9.26 -14.00
C MET A 144 -13.20 -8.98 -14.04
N TRP A 145 -13.69 -8.03 -13.23
CA TRP A 145 -15.11 -7.67 -13.19
C TRP A 145 -15.51 -6.55 -14.16
N SER A 146 -14.60 -5.61 -14.43
CA SER A 146 -14.84 -4.56 -15.43
C SER A 146 -14.95 -5.17 -16.83
N PHE A 147 -14.14 -6.20 -17.12
CA PHE A 147 -14.22 -6.94 -18.39
C PHE A 147 -15.50 -7.76 -18.57
N SER A 148 -16.27 -8.03 -17.50
CA SER A 148 -17.38 -8.99 -17.54
C SER A 148 -18.78 -8.37 -17.51
N GLY A 149 -18.95 -7.04 -17.33
CA GLY A 149 -20.32 -6.51 -17.22
C GLY A 149 -20.52 -5.00 -17.20
N ARG A 150 -19.51 -4.17 -17.47
CA ARG A 150 -19.68 -2.72 -17.57
C ARG A 150 -18.92 -2.27 -18.81
N ASP A 151 -19.53 -1.47 -19.68
CA ASP A 151 -18.85 -0.80 -20.82
C ASP A 151 -17.79 0.23 -20.35
N GLU A 152 -17.33 0.13 -19.10
CA GLU A 152 -16.29 0.91 -18.50
C GLU A 152 -14.93 0.39 -18.96
N TRP A 153 -14.07 1.34 -19.29
CA TRP A 153 -12.86 1.05 -20.03
C TRP A 153 -11.84 0.37 -19.12
N ALA A 154 -11.45 -0.85 -19.50
CA ALA A 154 -10.48 -1.72 -18.82
C ALA A 154 -9.12 -1.10 -18.47
N TRP A 155 -8.81 0.10 -18.98
CA TRP A 155 -7.54 0.75 -18.76
C TRP A 155 -7.31 1.13 -17.29
N MET A 156 -8.33 1.48 -16.50
CA MET A 156 -8.15 1.85 -15.08
C MET A 156 -7.59 0.70 -14.22
N PRO A 157 -8.20 -0.50 -14.23
CA PRO A 157 -7.62 -1.70 -13.64
C PRO A 157 -6.19 -1.99 -14.10
N ILE A 158 -5.93 -1.90 -15.41
CA ILE A 158 -4.60 -2.14 -15.98
C ILE A 158 -3.59 -1.12 -15.45
N VAL A 159 -3.96 0.16 -15.41
CA VAL A 159 -3.14 1.23 -14.86
C VAL A 159 -2.81 0.98 -13.40
N SER A 160 -3.78 0.57 -12.58
CA SER A 160 -3.55 0.21 -11.17
C SER A 160 -2.57 -0.95 -11.03
N VAL A 161 -2.73 -2.00 -11.85
CA VAL A 161 -1.81 -3.15 -11.88
C VAL A 161 -0.40 -2.74 -12.28
N LEU A 162 -0.26 -2.01 -13.38
CA LEU A 162 1.04 -1.61 -13.91
C LEU A 162 1.76 -0.61 -12.98
N SER A 163 1.02 0.34 -12.39
CA SER A 163 1.55 1.33 -11.45
C SER A 163 1.99 0.65 -10.15
N GLY A 164 1.16 -0.24 -9.59
CA GLY A 164 1.49 -1.04 -8.42
C GLY A 164 2.70 -1.95 -8.66
N ALA A 165 2.74 -2.67 -9.79
CA ALA A 165 3.88 -3.53 -10.12
C ALA A 165 5.18 -2.71 -10.28
N SER A 166 5.11 -1.57 -10.96
CA SER A 166 6.25 -0.66 -11.16
C SER A 166 6.78 -0.11 -9.83
N LEU A 167 5.87 0.33 -8.95
CA LEU A 167 6.21 0.81 -7.63
C LEU A 167 6.88 -0.29 -6.80
N TRP A 168 6.32 -1.51 -6.83
CA TRP A 168 6.88 -2.65 -6.09
C TRP A 168 8.28 -3.01 -6.59
N LEU A 169 8.45 -3.18 -7.91
CA LEU A 169 9.74 -3.52 -8.52
C LEU A 169 10.79 -2.44 -8.26
N GLY A 170 10.40 -1.16 -8.34
CA GLY A 170 11.24 -0.03 -8.01
C GLY A 170 11.73 -0.08 -6.55
N LEU A 171 10.82 -0.29 -5.61
CA LEU A 171 11.13 -0.38 -4.18
C LEU A 171 11.88 -1.67 -3.80
N ALA A 172 11.67 -2.76 -4.53
CA ALA A 172 12.36 -4.04 -4.32
C ALA A 172 13.81 -4.04 -4.84
N HIS A 173 14.14 -3.13 -5.77
CA HIS A 173 15.44 -3.09 -6.42
C HIS A 173 16.61 -3.00 -5.40
N PRO A 174 17.70 -3.79 -5.55
CA PRO A 174 18.80 -3.83 -4.57
C PRO A 174 19.42 -2.47 -4.26
N ALA A 175 19.69 -1.65 -5.27
CA ALA A 175 20.27 -0.31 -5.07
C ALA A 175 19.34 0.64 -4.29
N ILE A 176 18.02 0.47 -4.41
CA ILE A 176 17.04 1.22 -3.63
C ILE A 176 17.03 0.66 -2.20
N ARG A 177 16.96 -0.67 -2.04
CA ARG A 177 17.06 -1.34 -0.73
C ARG A 177 18.26 -0.87 0.08
N GLU A 178 19.44 -0.79 -0.54
CA GLU A 178 20.67 -0.31 0.10
C GLU A 178 20.52 1.13 0.61
N ARG A 179 19.92 2.03 -0.18
CA ARG A 179 19.66 3.42 0.22
C ARG A 179 18.86 3.49 1.53
N PHE A 180 17.81 2.68 1.67
CA PHE A 180 17.00 2.61 2.89
C PHE A 180 17.71 1.90 4.06
N GLY A 181 18.80 1.16 3.78
CA GLY A 181 19.60 0.45 4.79
C GLY A 181 20.72 1.28 5.42
N ARG A 182 21.20 2.35 4.76
CA ARG A 182 22.42 3.10 5.14
C ARG A 182 22.39 3.82 6.50
N GLY A 183 21.27 3.84 7.22
CA GLY A 183 21.17 4.39 8.57
C GLY A 183 20.36 3.54 9.55
N ALA A 184 19.94 2.34 9.14
CA ALA A 184 19.13 1.47 9.97
C ALA A 184 20.05 0.69 10.93
N LYS A 185 20.14 1.15 12.19
CA LYS A 185 20.63 0.32 13.29
C LYS A 185 19.86 -1.01 13.26
N GLU A 186 20.54 -2.14 13.47
CA GLU A 186 19.96 -3.50 13.44
C GLU A 186 18.54 -3.52 14.02
N GLY A 187 17.56 -3.70 13.15
CA GLY A 187 16.16 -3.50 13.48
C GLY A 187 15.24 -4.50 12.83
N LEU A 188 13.98 -4.52 13.28
CA LEU A 188 12.91 -5.40 12.78
C LEU A 188 12.94 -5.51 11.24
N TRP A 189 13.22 -4.39 10.58
CA TRP A 189 13.16 -4.24 9.15
C TRP A 189 14.43 -4.70 8.39
N SER A 190 15.57 -4.87 9.06
CA SER A 190 16.82 -5.35 8.46
C SER A 190 17.19 -6.79 8.86
N SER A 191 16.54 -7.34 9.88
CA SER A 191 16.81 -8.70 10.36
C SER A 191 16.59 -9.79 9.31
N THR A 192 17.51 -10.76 9.29
CA THR A 192 17.47 -11.99 8.48
C THR A 192 16.86 -13.17 9.24
N ASP A 193 16.64 -13.05 10.55
CA ASP A 193 16.03 -14.07 11.39
C ASP A 193 14.64 -14.45 10.85
N SER A 194 14.40 -15.75 10.65
CA SER A 194 13.17 -16.26 10.03
C SER A 194 11.91 -15.87 10.79
N LEU A 195 11.95 -15.85 12.13
CA LEU A 195 10.82 -15.40 12.95
C LEU A 195 10.54 -13.92 12.72
N VAL A 196 11.59 -13.09 12.73
CA VAL A 196 11.44 -11.65 12.49
C VAL A 196 10.90 -11.37 11.09
N ARG A 197 11.31 -12.17 10.09
CA ARG A 197 10.74 -12.10 8.74
C ARG A 197 9.24 -12.36 8.73
N ILE A 198 8.78 -13.42 9.38
CA ILE A 198 7.35 -13.78 9.44
C ILE A 198 6.56 -12.69 10.16
N VAL A 199 7.03 -12.24 11.33
CA VAL A 199 6.41 -11.16 12.12
C VAL A 199 6.30 -9.87 11.32
N ARG A 200 7.34 -9.50 10.57
CA ARG A 200 7.33 -8.33 9.69
C ARG A 200 6.28 -8.46 8.58
N VAL A 201 6.23 -9.62 7.90
CA VAL A 201 5.26 -9.86 6.83
C VAL A 201 3.83 -9.85 7.37
N ALA A 202 3.62 -10.41 8.57
CA ALA A 202 2.33 -10.34 9.26
C ALA A 202 1.91 -8.91 9.58
N ALA A 203 2.79 -8.09 10.14
CA ALA A 203 2.49 -6.68 10.39
C ALA A 203 2.14 -5.91 9.09
N ILE A 204 2.89 -6.15 8.01
CA ILE A 204 2.61 -5.54 6.70
C ILE A 204 1.24 -5.98 6.17
N GLY A 205 0.94 -7.29 6.19
CA GLY A 205 -0.35 -7.80 5.74
C GLY A 205 -1.52 -7.22 6.53
N ASN A 206 -1.37 -7.09 7.84
CA ASN A 206 -2.40 -6.49 8.70
C ASN A 206 -2.55 -4.98 8.46
N ILE A 207 -1.47 -4.24 8.21
CA ILE A 207 -1.55 -2.83 7.78
C ILE A 207 -2.36 -2.68 6.49
N LEU A 208 -2.30 -3.66 5.57
CA LEU A 208 -3.10 -3.66 4.35
C LEU A 208 -4.56 -4.04 4.58
N ALA A 209 -4.84 -4.95 5.50
CA ALA A 209 -6.19 -5.35 5.84
C ALA A 209 -6.97 -4.24 6.57
N VAL A 210 -6.29 -3.39 7.36
CA VAL A 210 -6.93 -2.32 8.16
C VAL A 210 -7.77 -1.37 7.29
N PRO A 211 -7.25 -0.76 6.21
CA PRO A 211 -8.05 0.03 5.30
C PRO A 211 -9.27 -0.72 4.77
N MET A 212 -9.12 -1.98 4.39
CA MET A 212 -10.22 -2.78 3.82
C MET A 212 -11.31 -3.06 4.84
N LEU A 213 -10.95 -3.30 6.11
CA LEU A 213 -11.92 -3.40 7.20
C LEU A 213 -12.66 -2.08 7.43
N LEU A 214 -11.98 -0.94 7.30
CA LEU A 214 -12.60 0.37 7.45
C LEU A 214 -13.56 0.68 6.30
N VAL A 215 -13.22 0.34 5.04
CA VAL A 215 -14.17 0.47 3.91
C VAL A 215 -15.39 -0.39 4.15
N TYR A 216 -15.16 -1.65 4.49
CA TYR A 216 -16.23 -2.59 4.73
C TYR A 216 -17.16 -2.09 5.84
N GLY A 217 -16.60 -1.68 6.98
CA GLY A 217 -17.39 -1.19 8.10
C GLY A 217 -18.12 0.13 7.80
N ALA A 218 -17.49 1.07 7.10
CA ALA A 218 -18.04 2.41 6.93
C ALA A 218 -18.96 2.56 5.72
N SER A 219 -18.65 1.88 4.63
CA SER A 219 -19.16 2.27 3.31
C SER A 219 -19.79 1.12 2.55
N GLN A 220 -19.33 -0.11 2.78
CA GLN A 220 -19.76 -1.28 2.00
C GLN A 220 -19.94 -2.53 2.88
N PRO A 221 -20.72 -2.48 3.97
CA PRO A 221 -21.00 -3.68 4.73
C PRO A 221 -21.91 -4.56 3.88
N LEU A 222 -21.45 -5.77 3.54
CA LEU A 222 -22.30 -6.75 2.85
C LEU A 222 -23.37 -7.29 3.80
N THR A 223 -23.06 -7.32 5.10
CA THR A 223 -23.99 -7.75 6.13
C THR A 223 -23.89 -6.84 7.35
N PRO A 224 -25.00 -6.33 7.90
CA PRO A 224 -24.99 -5.46 9.08
C PRO A 224 -24.29 -6.08 10.29
N GLU A 225 -24.41 -7.40 10.45
CA GLU A 225 -23.90 -8.16 11.59
C GLU A 225 -22.37 -8.13 11.67
N THR A 226 -21.69 -7.99 10.53
CA THR A 226 -20.23 -7.99 10.44
C THR A 226 -19.62 -6.59 10.39
N GLN A 227 -20.47 -5.54 10.43
CA GLN A 227 -20.04 -4.15 10.38
C GLN A 227 -19.28 -3.74 11.64
N LEU A 228 -19.87 -4.02 12.82
CA LEU A 228 -19.27 -3.68 14.11
C LEU A 228 -17.94 -4.41 14.31
N THR A 229 -17.89 -5.69 13.98
CA THR A 229 -16.66 -6.50 14.10
C THR A 229 -15.56 -5.98 13.19
N ALA A 230 -15.89 -5.49 11.97
CA ALA A 230 -14.90 -4.84 11.11
C ALA A 230 -14.31 -3.56 11.75
N PHE A 231 -15.16 -2.72 12.34
CA PHE A 231 -14.71 -1.52 13.05
C PHE A 231 -13.91 -1.80 14.31
N LEU A 232 -14.15 -2.91 15.00
CA LEU A 232 -13.36 -3.33 16.16
C LEU A 232 -12.04 -3.99 15.75
N LEU A 233 -12.03 -4.73 14.64
CA LEU A 233 -10.82 -5.38 14.14
C LEU A 233 -9.81 -4.39 13.58
N ALA A 234 -10.25 -3.35 12.87
CA ALA A 234 -9.35 -2.34 12.31
C ALA A 234 -8.38 -1.71 13.35
N PRO A 235 -8.83 -1.15 14.49
CA PRO A 235 -7.94 -0.62 15.51
C PRO A 235 -7.13 -1.72 16.21
N LEU A 236 -7.70 -2.93 16.40
CA LEU A 236 -6.96 -4.06 16.97
C LEU A 236 -5.72 -4.40 16.13
N LEU A 237 -5.89 -4.52 14.82
CA LEU A 237 -4.82 -4.84 13.88
C LEU A 237 -3.84 -3.68 13.71
N ALA A 238 -4.32 -2.44 13.73
CA ALA A 238 -3.48 -1.24 13.65
C ALA A 238 -2.56 -1.12 14.88
N VAL A 239 -3.12 -1.27 16.09
CA VAL A 239 -2.36 -1.25 17.35
C VAL A 239 -1.42 -2.45 17.43
N GLY A 240 -1.87 -3.64 17.07
CA GLY A 240 -1.02 -4.84 17.02
C GLY A 240 0.17 -4.64 16.09
N SER A 241 -0.06 -4.09 14.89
CA SER A 241 1.00 -3.76 13.93
C SER A 241 1.95 -2.70 14.48
N ALA A 242 1.44 -1.63 15.09
CA ALA A 242 2.26 -0.60 15.72
C ALA A 242 3.16 -1.18 16.83
N LEU A 243 2.61 -2.04 17.69
CA LEU A 243 3.36 -2.72 18.74
C LEU A 243 4.44 -3.66 18.17
N VAL A 244 4.16 -4.37 17.07
CA VAL A 244 5.18 -5.16 16.36
C VAL A 244 6.31 -4.27 15.84
N ILE A 245 5.97 -3.12 15.26
CA ILE A 245 6.96 -2.13 14.78
C ILE A 245 7.83 -1.62 15.95
N LEU A 246 7.22 -1.42 17.12
CA LEU A 246 7.88 -1.11 18.39
C LEU A 246 8.57 -2.31 19.06
N ARG A 247 8.62 -3.46 18.38
CA ARG A 247 9.29 -4.70 18.80
C ARG A 247 8.72 -5.30 20.08
N LYS A 248 7.42 -5.14 20.31
CA LYS A 248 6.72 -5.71 21.48
C LYS A 248 6.08 -7.04 21.11
N VAL A 249 6.37 -8.09 21.88
CA VAL A 249 5.78 -9.44 21.69
C VAL A 249 4.26 -9.40 21.81
N ALA A 250 3.72 -8.55 22.69
CA ALA A 250 2.29 -8.32 22.81
C ALA A 250 1.64 -7.98 21.46
N GLY A 251 2.31 -7.21 20.60
CA GLY A 251 1.82 -6.92 19.25
C GLY A 251 1.69 -8.16 18.39
N VAL A 252 2.64 -9.10 18.46
CA VAL A 252 2.57 -10.35 17.69
C VAL A 252 1.41 -11.22 18.15
N LEU A 253 1.21 -11.33 19.47
CA LEU A 253 0.09 -12.09 20.03
C LEU A 253 -1.26 -11.45 19.66
N MET A 254 -1.33 -10.12 19.71
CA MET A 254 -2.51 -9.35 19.30
C MET A 254 -2.83 -9.55 17.81
N LEU A 255 -1.82 -9.58 16.93
CA LEU A 255 -2.01 -9.95 15.52
C LEU A 255 -2.44 -11.41 15.35
N GLY A 256 -2.00 -12.33 16.21
CA GLY A 256 -2.48 -13.72 16.22
C GLY A 256 -3.96 -13.83 16.54
N VAL A 257 -4.42 -13.18 17.61
CA VAL A 257 -5.84 -13.11 17.98
C VAL A 257 -6.64 -12.39 16.89
N GLY A 258 -6.16 -11.23 16.44
CA GLY A 258 -6.77 -10.49 15.35
C GLY A 258 -6.86 -11.29 14.06
N GLY A 259 -5.89 -12.19 13.80
CA GLY A 259 -5.91 -13.07 12.65
C GLY A 259 -6.96 -14.17 12.72
N LEU A 260 -7.20 -14.75 13.90
CA LEU A 260 -8.33 -15.67 14.11
C LEU A 260 -9.67 -14.95 13.92
N LEU A 261 -9.80 -13.76 14.48
CA LEU A 261 -11.01 -12.95 14.36
C LEU A 261 -11.24 -12.47 12.91
N LEU A 262 -10.19 -12.15 12.16
CA LEU A 262 -10.25 -11.88 10.72
C LEU A 262 -10.75 -13.11 9.95
N GLY A 263 -10.31 -14.32 10.32
CA GLY A 263 -10.83 -15.56 9.75
C GLY A 263 -12.33 -15.71 9.99
N ALA A 264 -12.78 -15.48 11.24
CA ALA A 264 -14.19 -15.51 11.59
C ALA A 264 -15.01 -14.43 10.85
N GLN A 265 -14.51 -13.19 10.78
CA GLN A 265 -15.10 -12.09 10.01
C GLN A 265 -15.28 -12.48 8.54
N THR A 266 -14.23 -13.04 7.93
CA THR A 266 -14.24 -13.44 6.53
C THR A 266 -15.26 -14.56 6.29
N PHE A 267 -15.24 -15.58 7.15
CA PHE A 267 -16.20 -16.68 7.07
C PHE A 267 -17.64 -16.21 7.20
N ALA A 268 -17.94 -15.39 8.22
CA ALA A 268 -19.28 -14.84 8.42
C ALA A 268 -19.75 -14.00 7.23
N THR A 269 -18.86 -13.16 6.67
CA THR A 269 -19.16 -12.35 5.49
C THR A 269 -19.48 -13.23 4.29
N LEU A 270 -18.66 -14.25 4.01
CA LEU A 270 -18.86 -15.17 2.88
C LEU A 270 -20.10 -16.07 3.07
N HIS A 271 -20.40 -16.46 4.30
CA HIS A 271 -21.54 -17.35 4.59
C HIS A 271 -22.89 -16.66 4.40
N VAL A 272 -22.96 -15.36 4.65
CA VAL A 272 -24.22 -14.60 4.66
C VAL A 272 -24.39 -13.74 3.40
N CYS A 273 -23.33 -13.47 2.64
CA CYS A 273 -23.44 -12.71 1.39
C CYS A 273 -24.36 -13.41 0.37
N THR A 274 -25.14 -12.61 -0.36
CA THR A 274 -25.97 -13.11 -1.46
C THR A 274 -25.12 -13.48 -2.68
N ALA A 275 -25.72 -14.22 -3.62
CA ALA A 275 -25.04 -14.56 -4.89
C ALA A 275 -24.57 -13.33 -5.68
N ALA A 276 -25.28 -12.20 -5.58
CA ALA A 276 -24.90 -10.94 -6.22
C ALA A 276 -23.69 -10.27 -5.54
N GLU A 277 -23.45 -10.57 -4.27
CA GLU A 277 -22.42 -9.94 -3.43
C GLU A 277 -21.14 -10.77 -3.31
N VAL A 278 -21.16 -12.04 -3.76
CA VAL A 278 -20.04 -12.98 -3.65
C VAL A 278 -18.73 -12.42 -4.18
N ASN A 279 -18.78 -11.61 -5.24
CA ASN A 279 -17.61 -10.97 -5.83
C ASN A 279 -17.00 -9.93 -4.89
N VAL A 280 -17.85 -9.10 -4.28
CA VAL A 280 -17.43 -8.09 -3.30
C VAL A 280 -16.91 -8.77 -2.03
N ALA A 281 -17.55 -9.86 -1.58
CA ALA A 281 -17.06 -10.65 -0.45
C ALA A 281 -15.68 -11.26 -0.75
N GLY A 282 -15.49 -11.79 -1.96
CA GLY A 282 -14.22 -12.29 -2.47
C GLY A 282 -13.13 -11.21 -2.53
N TYR A 283 -13.49 -9.97 -2.91
CA TYR A 283 -12.59 -8.81 -2.88
C TYR A 283 -11.98 -8.62 -1.49
N TYR A 284 -12.82 -8.53 -0.46
CA TYR A 284 -12.39 -8.32 0.92
C TYR A 284 -11.59 -9.52 1.46
N ALA A 285 -12.05 -10.74 1.17
CA ALA A 285 -11.38 -11.97 1.57
C ALA A 285 -9.93 -12.05 1.05
N ALA A 286 -9.65 -11.52 -0.14
CA ALA A 286 -8.30 -11.48 -0.72
C ALA A 286 -7.30 -10.67 0.14
N PHE A 287 -7.78 -9.72 0.95
CA PHE A 287 -6.93 -8.96 1.88
C PHE A 287 -6.97 -9.53 3.30
N TRP A 288 -8.14 -9.98 3.76
CA TRP A 288 -8.36 -10.43 5.12
C TRP A 288 -7.75 -11.81 5.40
N VAL A 289 -7.90 -12.77 4.47
CA VAL A 289 -7.41 -14.15 4.67
C VAL A 289 -5.88 -14.17 4.79
N PRO A 290 -5.10 -13.57 3.87
CA PRO A 290 -3.65 -13.59 4.01
C PRO A 290 -3.18 -12.89 5.27
N ALA A 291 -3.77 -11.73 5.61
CA ALA A 291 -3.44 -11.01 6.84
C ALA A 291 -3.71 -11.84 8.10
N GLY A 292 -4.84 -12.55 8.13
CA GLY A 292 -5.23 -13.41 9.23
C GLY A 292 -4.30 -14.61 9.39
N LEU A 293 -4.04 -15.34 8.31
CA LEU A 293 -3.12 -16.49 8.31
C LEU A 293 -1.70 -16.10 8.73
N LEU A 294 -1.19 -14.98 8.23
CA LEU A 294 0.14 -14.48 8.60
C LEU A 294 0.20 -14.07 10.08
N GLY A 295 -0.86 -13.43 10.60
CA GLY A 295 -0.97 -13.08 12.02
C GLY A 295 -0.90 -14.31 12.92
N VAL A 296 -1.70 -15.34 12.62
CA VAL A 296 -1.71 -16.61 13.35
C VAL A 296 -0.35 -17.31 13.27
N ALA A 297 0.22 -17.43 12.07
CA ALA A 297 1.52 -18.06 11.87
C ALA A 297 2.64 -17.35 12.66
N ALA A 298 2.65 -16.02 12.68
CA ALA A 298 3.61 -15.24 13.44
C ALA A 298 3.49 -15.47 14.96
N ALA A 299 2.27 -15.52 15.49
CA ALA A 299 2.01 -15.79 16.90
C ALA A 299 2.44 -17.22 17.29
N VAL A 300 2.05 -18.22 16.50
CA VAL A 300 2.43 -19.62 16.73
C VAL A 300 3.95 -19.78 16.70
N ALA A 301 4.62 -19.23 15.69
CA ALA A 301 6.08 -19.31 15.59
C ALA A 301 6.80 -18.63 16.77
N THR A 302 6.24 -17.52 17.28
CA THR A 302 6.78 -16.81 18.44
C THR A 302 6.62 -17.64 19.72
N LEU A 303 5.43 -18.20 19.95
CA LEU A 303 5.14 -19.05 21.11
C LEU A 303 5.99 -20.34 21.09
N TRP A 304 6.14 -20.96 19.92
CA TRP A 304 6.97 -22.14 19.73
C TRP A 304 8.43 -21.85 20.11
N ARG A 305 9.00 -20.73 19.63
CA ARG A 305 10.38 -20.35 19.94
C ARG A 305 10.58 -19.98 21.41
N ALA A 306 9.57 -19.41 22.07
CA ALA A 306 9.62 -19.16 23.51
C ALA A 306 9.69 -20.49 24.29
N ARG A 307 8.84 -21.46 23.94
CA ARG A 307 8.81 -22.79 24.55
C ARG A 307 10.14 -23.54 24.41
N THR A 308 10.75 -23.53 23.23
CA THR A 308 12.01 -24.27 23.01
C THR A 308 13.18 -23.68 23.78
N ARG A 309 13.20 -22.36 24.02
CA ARG A 309 14.22 -21.73 24.87
C ARG A 309 14.08 -22.10 26.33
N THR A 310 12.86 -22.16 26.85
CA THR A 310 12.60 -22.55 28.25
C THR A 310 12.99 -24.00 28.52
N LEU A 311 12.81 -24.91 27.54
CA LEU A 311 13.20 -26.32 27.70
C LEU A 311 14.72 -26.57 27.61
N ALA A 312 15.47 -25.61 27.10
CA ALA A 312 16.93 -25.71 26.93
C ALA A 312 17.73 -25.05 28.07
N ALA A 313 17.05 -24.36 28.99
CA ALA A 313 17.62 -23.68 30.16
C ALA A 313 17.37 -24.49 31.42
#